data_AF-A0A828Z2A9-F1
#
_entry.id   AF-A0A828Z2A9-F1
#
_cell.length_a   1.000
_cell.length_b   1.000
_cell.length_c   1.000
_cell.angle_alpha   90.00
_cell.angle_beta   90.00
_cell.angle_gamma   90.00
#
_symmetry.space_group_name_H-M   'P 1'
#
loop_
_entity.id
_entity.type
_entity.pdbx_description
1 polymer ?
#
loop_
_entity_poly.entity_id
_entity_poly.type
_entity_poly.pdbx_seq_one_letter_code
_entity_poly.pdbx_strand_id
1 'polypeptide(L)'
;MKSVGIRDFKNNLNKYLHLAKAGETIVITEHEQVIAEIKKPSEFLNDLKKRSYIYLEEQNRIGKIKLAKRNQSQIDSILKRYTRKMPRINWGAIRKDSRTDRLTATCETQLRSLKSRATFFARLACSEPKNIS
;
A
#
# COMPACT_ATOMS: atom_id res chain seq x y z
N MET A 1 25.47 -6.09 -13.21
CA MET A 1 25.51 -7.55 -13.00
C MET A 1 26.86 -7.89 -12.40
N LYS A 2 26.90 -8.69 -11.32
CA LYS A 2 28.13 -8.96 -10.57
C LYS A 2 28.33 -10.46 -10.37
N SER A 3 29.49 -10.99 -10.72
CA SER A 3 29.85 -12.41 -10.49
C SER A 3 30.56 -12.57 -9.16
N VAL A 4 30.16 -13.57 -8.36
CA VAL A 4 30.73 -13.86 -7.04
C VAL A 4 30.96 -15.36 -6.89
N GLY A 5 32.11 -15.75 -6.33
CA GLY A 5 32.40 -17.15 -6.04
C GLY A 5 31.53 -17.67 -4.87
N ILE A 6 31.22 -18.97 -4.87
CA ILE A 6 30.38 -19.61 -3.84
C ILE A 6 30.93 -19.42 -2.41
N ARG A 7 32.27 -19.39 -2.25
CA ARG A 7 32.92 -19.18 -0.95
C ARG A 7 32.70 -17.75 -0.43
N ASP A 8 32.92 -16.76 -1.30
CA ASP A 8 32.73 -15.35 -0.94
C ASP A 8 31.27 -15.01 -0.70
N PHE A 9 30.38 -15.64 -1.46
CA PHE A 9 28.94 -15.51 -1.30
C PHE A 9 28.46 -16.01 0.07
N LYS A 10 28.95 -17.17 0.52
CA LYS A 10 28.64 -17.74 1.85
C LYS A 10 29.10 -16.82 2.99
N ASN A 11 30.31 -16.28 2.89
CA ASN A 11 30.89 -15.42 3.93
C ASN A 11 30.22 -14.04 4.01
N ASN A 12 29.70 -13.54 2.89
CA ASN A 12 29.15 -12.17 2.79
C ASN A 12 27.68 -12.14 2.34
N LEU A 13 26.89 -13.16 2.70
CA LEU A 13 25.51 -13.32 2.24
C LEU A 13 24.67 -12.05 2.42
N ASN A 14 24.71 -11.45 3.62
CA ASN A 14 23.92 -10.25 3.93
C ASN A 14 24.25 -9.09 2.99
N LYS A 15 25.53 -8.85 2.70
CA LYS A 15 25.97 -7.79 1.77
C LYS A 15 25.38 -8.00 0.39
N TYR A 16 25.44 -9.22 -0.12
CA TYR A 16 24.91 -9.56 -1.43
C TYR A 16 23.37 -9.50 -1.47
N LEU A 17 22.68 -9.87 -0.39
CA LEU A 17 21.23 -9.68 -0.29
C LEU A 17 20.83 -8.20 -0.32
N HIS A 18 21.62 -7.30 0.28
CA HIS A 18 21.38 -5.86 0.18
C HIS A 18 21.56 -5.33 -1.25
N LEU A 19 22.60 -5.79 -1.95
CA LEU A 19 22.82 -5.45 -3.36
C LEU A 19 21.68 -5.96 -4.26
N ALA A 20 21.22 -7.20 -4.01
CA ALA A 20 20.07 -7.76 -4.72
C ALA A 20 18.77 -6.99 -4.44
N LYS A 21 18.56 -6.53 -3.21
CA LYS A 21 17.41 -5.66 -2.85
C LYS A 21 17.47 -4.30 -3.56
N ALA A 22 18.67 -3.74 -3.73
CA ALA A 22 18.89 -2.49 -4.47
C ALA A 22 18.63 -2.63 -5.98
N GLY A 23 18.48 -3.86 -6.48
CA GLY A 23 18.17 -4.14 -7.89
C GLY A 23 19.36 -4.66 -8.69
N GLU A 24 20.50 -4.95 -8.06
CA GLU A 24 21.62 -5.59 -8.75
C GLU A 24 21.38 -7.10 -8.94
N THR A 25 21.66 -7.59 -10.15
CA THR A 25 21.71 -9.03 -10.43
C THR A 25 23.09 -9.59 -10.05
N ILE A 26 23.09 -10.60 -9.19
CA ILE A 26 24.27 -11.27 -8.66
C ILE A 26 24.30 -12.70 -9.19
N VAL A 27 25.40 -13.06 -9.85
CA VAL A 27 25.62 -14.38 -10.41
C VAL A 27 26.60 -15.11 -9.50
N ILE A 28 26.22 -16.28 -9.01
CA ILE A 28 27.05 -17.11 -8.14
C ILE A 28 27.74 -18.15 -9.00
N THR A 29 29.07 -18.23 -8.88
CA THR A 29 29.90 -19.17 -9.61
C THR A 29 30.62 -20.15 -8.68
N GLU A 30 30.81 -21.38 -9.15
CA GLU A 30 31.63 -22.41 -8.53
C GLU A 30 32.51 -23.02 -9.62
N HIS A 31 33.83 -23.02 -9.42
CA HIS A 31 34.80 -23.50 -10.43
C HIS A 31 34.53 -22.96 -11.85
N GLU A 32 34.33 -21.63 -11.96
CA GLU A 32 34.02 -20.91 -13.21
C GLU A 32 32.67 -21.26 -13.87
N GLN A 33 31.87 -22.12 -13.24
CA GLN A 33 30.52 -22.43 -13.69
C GLN A 33 29.48 -21.62 -12.94
N VAL A 34 28.47 -21.12 -13.66
CA VAL A 34 27.34 -20.41 -13.07
C VAL A 34 26.38 -21.41 -12.43
N ILE A 35 26.23 -21.35 -11.12
CA ILE A 35 25.35 -22.25 -10.36
C ILE A 35 24.01 -21.61 -10.01
N ALA A 36 23.98 -20.29 -9.81
CA ALA A 36 22.77 -19.59 -9.40
C ALA A 36 22.80 -18.11 -9.78
N GLU A 37 21.60 -17.54 -9.93
CA GLU A 37 21.39 -16.12 -10.11
C GLU A 37 20.46 -15.59 -9.01
N ILE A 38 20.88 -14.55 -8.32
CA ILE A 38 20.07 -13.81 -7.37
C ILE A 38 19.70 -12.48 -8.00
N LYS A 39 18.40 -12.26 -8.16
CA LYS A 39 17.82 -11.02 -8.60
C LYS A 39 16.76 -10.58 -7.62
N LYS A 40 16.49 -9.27 -7.59
CA LYS A 40 15.30 -8.75 -6.91
C LYS A 40 14.09 -9.55 -7.42
N PRO A 41 13.20 -10.05 -6.54
CA PRO A 41 11.93 -10.57 -6.99
C PRO A 41 11.24 -9.45 -7.75
N SER A 42 11.20 -9.59 -9.07
CA SER A 42 10.41 -8.74 -9.93
C SER A 42 8.99 -8.75 -9.36
N GLU A 43 8.33 -7.60 -9.27
CA GLU A 43 7.04 -7.36 -8.59
C GLU A 43 5.88 -8.31 -9.01
N PHE A 44 6.14 -9.23 -9.95
CA PHE A 44 5.35 -10.40 -10.30
C PHE A 44 4.89 -11.28 -9.13
N LEU A 45 5.42 -11.13 -7.92
CA LEU A 45 4.91 -11.84 -6.73
C LEU A 45 3.73 -11.12 -6.06
N ASN A 46 3.65 -9.78 -6.11
CA ASN A 46 2.60 -9.03 -5.43
C ASN A 46 1.29 -8.95 -6.22
N ASP A 47 1.30 -9.39 -7.47
CA ASP A 47 0.14 -9.32 -8.33
C ASP A 47 -0.27 -10.73 -8.77
N LEU A 48 -0.81 -11.49 -7.81
CA LEU A 48 -1.45 -12.80 -8.10
C LEU A 48 -2.44 -12.69 -9.26
N LYS A 49 -3.11 -11.54 -9.39
CA LYS A 49 -3.99 -11.24 -10.53
C LYS A 49 -3.23 -11.21 -11.85
N LYS A 50 -2.02 -10.64 -11.88
CA LYS A 50 -1.14 -10.59 -13.06
C LYS A 50 -0.66 -11.98 -13.47
N ARG A 51 -0.32 -12.85 -12.51
CA ARG A 51 0.05 -14.26 -12.80
C ARG A 51 -1.11 -15.04 -13.41
N SER A 52 -2.29 -14.96 -12.79
CA SER A 52 -3.49 -15.61 -13.32
C SER A 52 -3.83 -15.08 -14.71
N TYR A 53 -3.67 -13.78 -14.94
CA TYR A 53 -3.90 -13.15 -16.24
C TYR A 53 -2.92 -13.64 -17.31
N ILE A 54 -1.62 -13.72 -17.01
CA ILE A 54 -0.60 -14.24 -17.94
C ILE A 54 -0.89 -15.70 -18.32
N TYR A 55 -1.24 -16.54 -17.33
CA TYR A 55 -1.60 -17.93 -17.58
C TYR A 55 -2.83 -18.05 -18.51
N LEU A 56 -3.87 -17.28 -18.24
CA LEU A 56 -5.11 -17.29 -19.04
C LEU A 56 -4.88 -16.81 -20.48
N GLU A 57 -4.01 -15.82 -20.70
CA GLU A 57 -3.62 -15.39 -22.04
C GLU A 57 -2.88 -16.49 -22.81
N GLU A 58 -1.96 -17.19 -22.15
CA GLU A 58 -1.20 -18.29 -22.75
C GLU A 58 -2.12 -19.46 -23.14
N GLN A 59 -3.02 -19.88 -22.25
CA GLN A 59 -4.01 -20.92 -22.58
C GLN A 59 -4.95 -20.50 -23.72
N ASN A 60 -5.19 -19.19 -23.88
CA ASN A 60 -5.99 -18.65 -24.99
C ASN A 60 -5.22 -18.61 -26.31
N ARG A 61 -3.90 -18.37 -26.29
CA ARG A 61 -3.04 -18.51 -27.48
C ARG A 61 -2.96 -19.96 -27.96
N ILE A 62 -2.82 -20.90 -27.02
CA ILE A 62 -2.82 -22.34 -27.29
C ILE A 62 -4.20 -22.82 -27.75
N GLY A 63 -5.26 -22.02 -27.55
CA GLY A 63 -6.63 -22.34 -27.97
C GLY A 63 -7.37 -23.28 -27.03
N LYS A 64 -6.81 -23.60 -25.86
CA LYS A 64 -7.46 -24.42 -24.83
C LYS A 64 -8.61 -23.68 -24.13
N ILE A 65 -8.50 -22.37 -24.03
CA ILE A 65 -9.49 -21.50 -23.40
C ILE A 65 -9.82 -20.37 -24.38
N LYS A 66 -11.07 -19.94 -24.47
CA LYS A 66 -11.45 -18.73 -25.20
C LYS A 66 -11.85 -17.66 -24.20
N LEU A 67 -11.08 -16.57 -24.14
CA LEU A 67 -11.41 -15.46 -23.25
C LEU A 67 -12.72 -14.79 -23.66
N ALA A 68 -13.59 -14.56 -22.67
CA ALA A 68 -14.85 -13.85 -22.89
C ALA A 68 -14.56 -12.37 -23.21
N LYS A 69 -14.72 -11.98 -24.48
CA LYS A 69 -14.71 -10.57 -24.88
C LYS A 69 -16.12 -10.02 -24.69
N ARG A 70 -16.34 -9.24 -23.63
CA ARG A 70 -17.55 -8.42 -23.53
C ARG A 70 -17.37 -7.20 -24.43
N ASN A 71 -18.27 -7.01 -25.40
CA ASN A 71 -18.44 -5.69 -26.00
C ASN A 71 -18.88 -4.72 -24.91
N GLN A 72 -18.45 -3.45 -24.98
CA GLN A 72 -18.75 -2.41 -23.98
C GLN A 72 -20.22 -2.50 -23.60
N SER A 73 -20.47 -3.10 -22.44
CA SER A 73 -21.81 -3.52 -22.09
C SER A 73 -22.55 -2.33 -21.52
N GLN A 74 -23.88 -2.34 -21.63
CA GLN A 74 -24.69 -1.34 -20.91
C GLN A 74 -24.35 -1.34 -19.41
N ILE A 75 -23.94 -2.49 -18.85
CA ILE A 75 -23.43 -2.65 -17.48
C ILE A 75 -22.20 -1.80 -17.20
N ASP A 76 -21.23 -1.70 -18.13
CA ASP A 76 -20.04 -0.86 -17.93
C ASP A 76 -20.41 0.63 -17.84
N SER A 77 -21.38 1.06 -18.66
CA SER A 77 -21.91 2.43 -18.63
C SER A 77 -22.66 2.73 -17.31
N ILE A 78 -23.42 1.74 -16.82
CA ILE A 78 -24.12 1.79 -15.54
C ILE A 78 -23.10 1.90 -14.41
N LEU A 79 -22.10 1.01 -14.35
CA LEU A 79 -21.06 1.03 -13.32
C LEU A 79 -20.30 2.36 -13.28
N LYS A 80 -19.90 2.91 -14.45
CA LYS A 80 -19.27 4.24 -14.54
C LYS A 80 -20.17 5.35 -14.00
N ARG A 81 -21.47 5.30 -14.29
CA ARG A 81 -22.45 6.27 -13.77
C ARG A 81 -22.55 6.19 -12.24
N TYR A 82 -22.63 4.97 -11.69
CA TYR A 82 -22.67 4.76 -10.24
C TYR A 82 -21.37 5.19 -9.55
N THR A 83 -20.20 4.87 -10.11
CA THR A 83 -18.90 5.29 -9.54
C THR A 83 -18.69 6.80 -9.59
N ARG A 84 -19.24 7.49 -10.60
CA ARG A 84 -19.24 8.98 -10.63
C ARG A 84 -20.18 9.57 -9.59
N LYS A 85 -21.35 8.96 -9.37
CA LYS A 85 -22.39 9.48 -8.49
C LYS A 85 -22.06 9.30 -7.01
N MET A 86 -21.29 8.28 -6.65
CA MET A 86 -20.82 8.08 -5.28
C MET A 86 -19.40 8.67 -5.12
N PRO A 87 -19.23 9.81 -4.45
CA PRO A 87 -17.90 10.29 -4.12
C PRO A 87 -17.22 9.26 -3.21
N ARG A 88 -15.93 9.00 -3.45
CA ARG A 88 -15.17 8.10 -2.58
C ARG A 88 -15.14 8.71 -1.17
N ILE A 89 -15.70 7.98 -0.21
CA ILE A 89 -15.66 8.34 1.20
C ILE A 89 -14.19 8.51 1.61
N ASN A 90 -13.81 9.72 2.02
CA ASN A 90 -12.47 9.98 2.52
C ASN A 90 -12.39 9.53 3.99
N TRP A 91 -12.07 8.25 4.19
CA TRP A 91 -11.89 7.67 5.52
C TRP A 91 -10.79 8.37 6.34
N GLY A 92 -9.80 8.98 5.67
CA GLY A 92 -8.76 9.76 6.34
C GLY A 92 -9.29 11.04 6.98
N ALA A 93 -10.17 11.77 6.28
CA ALA A 93 -10.84 12.95 6.81
C ALA A 93 -11.77 12.58 7.98
N ILE A 94 -12.65 11.58 7.80
CA ILE A 94 -13.55 11.10 8.86
C ILE A 94 -12.77 10.69 10.13
N ARG A 95 -11.62 10.03 9.97
CA ARG A 95 -10.79 9.62 11.10
C ARG A 95 -10.17 10.80 11.85
N LYS A 96 -9.81 11.87 11.15
CA LYS A 96 -9.29 13.11 11.76
C LYS A 96 -10.41 13.82 12.53
N ASP A 97 -11.57 13.98 11.90
CA ASP A 97 -12.74 14.65 12.49
C ASP A 97 -13.24 13.91 13.74
N SER A 98 -13.30 12.58 13.69
CA SER A 98 -13.67 11.76 14.85
C SER A 98 -12.65 11.84 16.00
N ARG A 99 -11.36 12.06 15.69
CA ARG A 99 -10.34 12.28 16.72
C ARG A 99 -10.47 13.64 17.38
N THR A 100 -10.70 14.69 16.60
CA THR A 100 -10.93 16.03 17.14
C THR A 100 -12.17 16.08 18.02
N ASP A 101 -13.24 15.39 17.61
CA ASP A 101 -14.49 15.29 18.38
C ASP A 101 -14.29 14.61 19.76
N ARG A 102 -13.47 13.55 19.81
CA ARG A 102 -13.13 12.91 21.10
C ARG A 102 -12.32 13.82 22.01
N LEU A 103 -11.42 14.63 21.46
CA LEU A 103 -10.61 15.57 22.23
C LEU A 103 -11.48 16.70 22.81
N THR A 104 -12.40 17.25 22.00
CA THR A 104 -13.35 18.27 22.46
C THR A 104 -14.30 17.73 23.52
N ALA A 105 -14.80 16.50 23.35
CA ALA A 105 -15.67 15.84 24.33
C ALA A 105 -14.96 15.60 25.68
N THR A 106 -13.67 15.21 25.68
CA THR A 106 -12.91 15.08 26.93
C THR A 106 -12.70 16.43 27.63
N CYS A 107 -12.49 17.50 26.87
CA CYS A 107 -12.32 18.85 27.41
C CYS A 107 -13.63 19.37 28.05
N GLU A 108 -14.78 19.18 27.40
CA GLU A 108 -16.09 19.54 27.95
C GLU A 108 -16.45 18.74 29.21
N THR A 109 -16.05 17.46 29.26
CA THR A 109 -16.29 16.60 30.43
C THR A 109 -15.46 17.06 31.63
N GLN A 110 -14.19 17.44 31.42
CA GLN A 110 -13.35 18.02 32.49
C GLN A 110 -13.87 19.39 32.95
N LEU A 111 -14.38 20.21 32.04
CA LEU A 111 -15.02 21.49 32.40
C LEU A 111 -16.31 21.30 33.22
N ARG A 112 -17.10 20.25 32.96
CA ARG A 112 -18.26 19.89 33.80
C ARG A 112 -17.86 19.41 35.19
N SER A 113 -16.77 18.67 35.36
CA SER A 113 -16.29 18.26 36.70
C SER A 113 -15.71 19.43 37.50
N LEU A 114 -15.16 20.45 36.83
CA LEU A 114 -14.62 21.66 37.45
C LEU A 114 -15.70 22.71 37.79
N LYS A 115 -16.89 22.63 37.20
CA LYS A 115 -18.03 23.53 37.49
C LYS A 115 -18.65 23.38 38.89
N SER A 116 -18.13 22.52 39.78
CA SER A 116 -18.52 22.56 41.21
C SER A 116 -17.84 23.68 42.00
N ARG A 117 -16.82 24.37 41.43
CA ARG A 117 -16.22 25.56 42.03
C ARG A 117 -15.72 26.54 40.94
N ALA A 118 -16.33 27.71 40.89
CA ALA A 118 -15.95 28.90 40.10
C ALA A 118 -16.29 28.90 38.59
N THR A 119 -17.47 29.43 38.29
CA THR A 119 -17.87 29.94 36.96
C THR A 119 -17.23 31.30 36.70
N PHE A 120 -16.25 31.40 35.79
CA PHE A 120 -16.18 32.49 34.78
C PHE A 120 -15.03 32.33 33.77
N PHE A 121 -13.83 31.92 34.19
CA PHE A 121 -12.63 31.96 33.33
C PHE A 121 -12.50 30.82 32.32
N ALA A 122 -13.23 29.71 32.50
CA ALA A 122 -13.00 28.50 31.72
C ALA A 122 -13.58 28.51 30.30
N ARG A 123 -14.41 29.52 29.95
CA ARG A 123 -15.04 29.62 28.63
C ARG A 123 -14.12 30.19 27.54
N LEU A 124 -13.03 30.87 27.93
CA LEU A 124 -12.04 31.47 27.01
C LEU A 124 -10.95 30.49 26.54
N ALA A 125 -10.72 29.39 27.25
CA ALA A 125 -9.67 28.42 26.89
C ALA A 125 -10.06 27.43 25.78
N CYS A 126 -11.34 27.41 25.36
CA CYS A 126 -11.84 26.52 24.31
C CYS A 126 -12.16 27.21 22.98
N SER A 127 -11.97 28.53 22.88
CA SER A 127 -12.13 29.24 21.61
C SER A 127 -10.81 29.24 20.83
N GLU A 128 -10.83 28.45 19.74
CA GLU A 128 -9.98 28.49 18.54
C GLU A 128 -8.53 27.99 18.64
N PRO A 129 -8.15 27.00 17.79
CA PRO A 129 -6.93 27.12 17.02
C PRO A 129 -7.28 27.76 15.68
N LYS A 130 -6.87 29.02 15.49
CA LYS A 130 -6.79 29.63 14.17
C LYS A 130 -5.86 28.75 13.32
N ASN A 131 -6.39 28.24 12.20
CA ASN A 131 -5.59 27.68 11.12
C ASN A 131 -4.58 28.76 10.69
N ILE A 132 -3.30 28.52 10.96
CA ILE A 132 -2.20 29.25 10.34
C ILE A 132 -1.83 28.46 9.09
N SER A 133 -1.93 29.15 7.96
CA SER A 133 -1.68 28.75 6.58
C SER A 133 -0.34 28.06 6.35
#